data_AF-A0A8J3AX59-F1
#
_entry.id   AF-A0A8J3AX59-F1
#
_cell.length_a   1.000
_cell.length_b   1.000
_cell.length_c   1.000
_cell.angle_alpha   90.00
_cell.angle_beta   90.00
_cell.angle_gamma   90.00
#
_symmetry.space_group_name_H-M   'P 1'
#
loop_
_entity.id
_entity.type
_entity.pdbx_description
1 polymer ?
#
loop_
_entity_poly.entity_id
_entity_poly.type
_entity_poly.pdbx_seq_one_letter_code
_entity_poly.pdbx_strand_id
1 'polypeptide(L)'
;MSFVGPRPALFNQNDLIAIRTELGIDKLRPGLTGWAQINGRDELPIPQKVQLDYEYLQRQSLVFDLKILVLTFYKVLSKDGITH
;
A
#
# COMPACT_ATOMS: atom_id res chain seq x y z
N MET A 1 4.34 -12.01 -7.09
CA MET A 1 3.44 -10.90 -6.70
C MET A 1 2.51 -11.40 -5.60
N SER A 2 2.19 -10.55 -4.63
CA SER A 2 1.19 -10.82 -3.60
C SER A 2 -0.15 -10.21 -4.03
N PHE A 3 -1.27 -10.63 -3.43
CA PHE A 3 -2.55 -9.94 -3.61
C PHE A 3 -2.61 -8.66 -2.75
N VAL A 4 -2.04 -8.74 -1.55
CA VAL A 4 -1.91 -7.64 -0.59
C VAL A 4 -0.44 -7.29 -0.37
N GLY A 5 -0.08 -6.01 -0.53
CA GLY A 5 1.29 -5.52 -0.39
C GLY A 5 1.46 -4.09 -0.91
N PRO A 6 2.64 -3.48 -0.72
CA PRO A 6 2.93 -2.14 -1.22
C PRO A 6 2.83 -2.09 -2.75
N ARG A 7 2.37 -0.96 -3.29
CA ARG A 7 2.32 -0.76 -4.74
C ARG A 7 3.76 -0.66 -5.30
N PRO A 8 4.06 -1.27 -6.48
CA PRO A 8 5.36 -1.15 -7.11
C PRO A 8 5.79 0.32 -7.22
N ALA A 9 7.00 0.63 -6.78
CA ALA A 9 7.58 1.94 -7.02
C ALA A 9 7.82 2.12 -8.52
N LEU A 10 7.57 3.32 -9.04
CA LEU A 10 7.96 3.67 -10.39
C LEU A 10 9.48 3.93 -10.44
N PHE A 11 10.09 3.69 -11.59
CA PHE A 11 11.54 3.85 -11.78
C PHE A 11 12.04 5.29 -11.57
N ASN A 12 11.13 6.27 -11.62
CA ASN A 12 11.43 7.69 -11.40
C ASN A 12 11.29 8.12 -9.93
N GLN A 13 10.97 7.20 -9.01
CA GLN A 13 10.75 7.50 -7.59
C GLN A 13 11.93 7.06 -6.72
N ASN A 14 13.11 7.62 -7.01
CA ASN A 14 14.36 7.25 -6.33
C ASN A 14 14.28 7.44 -4.80
N ASP A 15 13.69 8.54 -4.33
CA ASP A 15 13.52 8.80 -2.89
C ASP A 15 12.62 7.75 -2.23
N LEU A 16 11.51 7.38 -2.86
CA LEU A 16 10.61 6.34 -2.35
C LEU A 16 11.32 4.99 -2.26
N ILE A 17 12.11 4.63 -3.28
CA ILE A 17 12.87 3.38 -3.32
C ILE A 17 13.94 3.37 -2.22
N ALA A 18 14.68 4.46 -2.06
CA ALA A 18 15.72 4.58 -1.03
C ALA A 18 15.13 4.40 0.37
N ILE A 19 14.10 5.18 0.72
CA ILE A 19 13.48 5.11 2.05
C ILE A 19 12.85 3.74 2.31
N ARG A 20 12.20 3.13 1.31
CA ARG A 20 11.64 1.78 1.44
C ARG A 20 12.73 0.73 1.67
N THR A 21 13.88 0.87 1.02
CA THR A 21 15.02 -0.04 1.17
C THR A 21 15.64 0.10 2.56
N GLU A 22 15.80 1.33 3.06
CA GLU A 22 16.31 1.59 4.42
C GLU A 22 15.42 0.96 5.49
N LEU A 23 14.09 0.99 5.29
CA LEU A 23 13.12 0.43 6.23
C LEU A 23 12.82 -1.07 6.01
N GLY A 24 13.45 -1.70 5.02
CA GLY A 24 13.24 -3.12 4.68
C GLY A 24 11.87 -3.43 4.05
N ILE A 25 11.15 -2.42 3.59
CA ILE A 25 9.84 -2.54 2.92
C ILE A 25 10.00 -3.17 1.53
N ASP A 26 11.15 -2.99 0.89
CA ASP A 26 11.54 -3.61 -0.38
C ASP A 26 11.44 -5.15 -0.37
N LYS A 27 11.56 -5.76 0.82
CA LYS A 27 11.41 -7.22 1.02
C LYS A 27 9.96 -7.69 0.83
N LEU A 28 8.98 -6.79 0.94
CA LEU A 28 7.58 -7.14 0.72
C LEU A 28 7.32 -7.34 -0.77
N ARG A 29 6.58 -8.40 -1.09
CA ARG A 29 6.13 -8.64 -2.45
C ARG A 29 5.07 -7.59 -2.82
N PRO A 30 5.21 -6.90 -3.96
CA PRO A 30 4.23 -5.92 -4.38
C PRO A 30 2.85 -6.55 -4.55
N GLY A 31 1.83 -5.77 -4.17
CA GLY A 31 0.42 -6.16 -4.13
C GLY A 31 -0.46 -5.48 -5.18
N LEU A 32 -1.61 -6.08 -5.47
CA LEU A 32 -2.69 -5.40 -6.21
C LEU A 32 -3.36 -4.33 -5.34
N THR A 33 -3.52 -4.63 -4.05
CA THR A 33 -3.96 -3.69 -3.02
C THR A 33 -3.00 -3.69 -1.85
N GLY A 34 -3.11 -2.70 -0.96
CA GLY A 34 -2.22 -2.56 0.19
C GLY A 34 -2.73 -1.55 1.21
N TRP A 35 -2.08 -1.50 2.37
CA TRP A 35 -2.46 -0.62 3.47
C TRP A 35 -2.41 0.86 3.07
N ALA A 36 -1.36 1.30 2.37
CA ALA A 36 -1.30 2.65 1.84
C ALA A 36 -2.40 2.94 0.79
N GLN A 37 -2.80 1.93 -0.01
CA GLN A 37 -3.83 2.08 -1.03
C GLN A 37 -5.21 2.34 -0.42
N ILE A 38 -5.56 1.66 0.68
CA ILE A 38 -6.86 1.87 1.33
C ILE A 38 -6.93 3.18 2.14
N ASN A 39 -5.81 3.69 2.65
CA ASN A 39 -5.77 4.85 3.54
C ASN A 39 -5.63 6.21 2.83
N GLY A 40 -5.51 6.24 1.50
CA GLY A 40 -5.43 7.51 0.74
C GLY A 40 -4.82 7.39 -0.66
N ARG A 41 -4.26 6.22 -1.01
CA ARG A 41 -3.85 5.86 -2.37
C ARG A 41 -2.84 6.83 -3.00
N ASP A 42 -3.33 7.71 -3.86
CA ASP A 42 -2.52 8.63 -4.67
C ASP A 42 -2.48 10.04 -4.05
N GLU A 43 -3.33 10.33 -3.05
CA GLU A 43 -3.34 11.59 -2.31
C GLU A 43 -2.30 11.62 -1.17
N LEU A 44 -1.71 10.47 -0.83
CA LEU A 44 -0.74 10.35 0.26
C LEU A 44 0.64 10.87 -0.15
N PRO A 45 1.23 11.81 0.63
CA PRO A 45 2.64 12.16 0.50
C PRO A 45 3.56 10.94 0.67
N ILE A 46 4.74 10.96 0.03
CA ILE A 46 5.73 9.87 0.09
C ILE A 46 6.02 9.41 1.54
N PRO A 47 6.30 10.30 2.51
CA PRO A 47 6.58 9.87 3.88
C PRO A 47 5.43 9.10 4.53
N GLN A 48 4.18 9.55 4.33
CA GLN A 48 3.00 8.86 4.88
C GLN A 48 2.77 7.51 4.20
N LYS A 49 2.97 7.45 2.88
CA LYS A 49 2.89 6.20 2.12
C LYS A 49 3.88 5.16 2.64
N VAL A 50 5.12 5.57 2.84
CA VAL A 50 6.18 4.73 3.40
C VAL A 50 5.83 4.28 4.82
N GLN A 51 5.32 5.18 5.66
CA GLN A 51 4.91 4.84 7.02
C GLN A 51 3.82 3.76 7.03
N LEU A 52 2.82 3.87 6.16
CA LEU A 52 1.77 2.86 6.04
C LEU A 52 2.30 1.53 5.49
N ASP A 53 3.24 1.56 4.55
CA ASP A 53 3.90 0.36 4.06
C ASP A 53 4.75 -0.31 5.17
N TYR A 54 5.41 0.48 6.02
CA TYR A 54 6.15 -0.01 7.20
C TYR A 54 5.21 -0.59 8.26
N GLU A 55 4.08 0.06 8.53
CA GLU A 55 3.05 -0.49 9.42
C GLU A 55 2.53 -1.84 8.92
N TYR A 56 2.34 -1.97 7.61
CA TYR A 56 1.96 -3.25 7.01
C TYR A 56 3.06 -4.29 7.21
N LEU A 57 4.34 -3.94 6.99
CA LEU A 57 5.47 -4.84 7.26
C LEU A 57 5.46 -5.36 8.71
N GLN A 58 5.17 -4.49 9.68
CA GLN A 58 5.16 -4.85 11.11
C GLN A 58 3.91 -5.64 11.54
N ARG A 59 2.76 -5.41 10.89
CA ARG A 59 1.46 -5.98 11.29
C ARG A 59 0.96 -7.08 10.36
N GLN A 60 1.76 -7.47 9.37
CA GLN A 60 1.36 -8.42 8.34
C GLN A 60 0.87 -9.72 8.97
N SER A 61 -0.38 -10.06 8.70
CA SER A 61 -1.04 -11.27 9.18
C SER A 61 -2.23 -11.58 8.27
N LEU A 62 -2.63 -12.85 8.20
CA LEU A 62 -3.77 -13.25 7.36
C LEU A 62 -5.06 -12.47 7.70
N VAL A 63 -5.26 -12.13 8.97
CA VAL A 63 -6.40 -11.33 9.44
C VAL A 63 -6.30 -9.89 8.93
N PHE A 64 -5.11 -9.31 8.96
CA PHE A 64 -4.89 -7.96 8.46
C PHE A 64 -5.05 -7.89 6.93
N ASP A 65 -4.56 -8.89 6.21
CA ASP A 65 -4.73 -9.00 4.77
C ASP A 65 -6.22 -9.11 4.39
N LEU A 66 -6.98 -9.93 5.12
CA LEU A 66 -8.43 -10.03 4.92
C LEU A 66 -9.14 -8.69 5.18
N LYS A 67 -8.74 -7.96 6.23
CA LYS A 67 -9.24 -6.61 6.50
C LYS A 67 -8.97 -5.66 5.33
N ILE A 68 -7.77 -5.68 4.77
CA ILE A 68 -7.41 -4.83 3.62
C ILE A 68 -8.28 -5.18 2.40
N LEU A 69 -8.51 -6.47 2.15
CA LEU A 69 -9.36 -6.92 1.05
C LEU A 69 -10.81 -6.44 1.22
N VAL A 70 -11.39 -6.57 2.41
CA VAL A 70 -12.76 -6.11 2.69
C VAL A 70 -12.87 -4.60 2.53
N LEU A 71 -11.91 -3.83 3.06
CA LEU A 71 -11.88 -2.37 2.90
C LEU A 71 -11.70 -1.95 1.45
N THR A 72 -10.89 -2.70 0.70
CA THR A 72 -10.71 -2.50 -0.74
C THR A 72 -12.03 -2.72 -1.47
N PHE A 73 -12.74 -3.81 -1.17
CA PHE A 73 -14.05 -4.11 -1.76
C PHE A 73 -15.07 -3.02 -1.44
N TYR A 74 -15.12 -2.56 -0.18
CA TYR A 74 -15.99 -1.45 0.23
C TYR A 74 -15.68 -0.15 -0.53
N LYS A 75 -14.40 0.24 -0.66
CA LYS A 75 -14.02 1.44 -1.43
C LYS A 75 -14.40 1.35 -2.90
N VAL A 76 -14.22 0.18 -3.52
CA VAL A 76 -14.61 -0.05 -4.92
C VAL A 76 -16.13 0.05 -5.08
N LEU A 77 -16.91 -0.51 -4.15
CA LEU A 77 -18.37 -0.42 -4.17
C LEU A 77 -18.88 1.00 -3.91
N SER A 78 -18.26 1.74 -2.99
CA SER A 78 -18.63 3.14 -2.70
C SER A 78 -18.29 4.11 -3.83
N LYS A 79 -17.63 3.65 -4.91
CA LYS A 79 -17.18 4.49 -6.04
C LYS A 79 -16.34 5.70 -5.59
N ASP A 80 -15.64 5.57 -4.46
CA ASP A 80 -14.75 6.60 -3.94
C ASP A 80 -13.59 6.78 -4.94
N GLY A 81 -13.69 7.79 -5.80
CA GLY A 81 -12.76 8.06 -6.90
C GLY A 81 -13.25 7.72 -8.32
N ILE A 82 -14.52 7.37 -8.54
CA ILE A 82 -15.11 7.33 -9.89
C ILE A 82 -15.89 8.63 -10.12
N THR A 83 -15.15 9.69 -10.43
CA THR A 83 -15.73 10.91 -11.01
C THR A 83 -16.02 10.61 -12.48
N HIS A 84 -17.30 10.64 -12.86
CA HIS A 84 -17.74 10.56 -14.26
C HIS A 84 -17.62 11.94 -14.92
#